data_AF-A0AAU2A945-F1
#
_entry.id   AF-A0AAU2A945-F1
#
_cell.length_a   1.000
_cell.length_b   1.000
_cell.length_c   1.000
_cell.angle_alpha   90.00
_cell.angle_beta   90.00
_cell.angle_gamma   90.00
#
_symmetry.space_group_name_H-M   'P 1'
#
loop_
_entity.id
_entity.type
_entity.pdbx_description
1 polymer ?
#
loop_
_entity_poly.entity_id
_entity_poly.type
_entity_poly.pdbx_seq_one_letter_code
_entity_poly.pdbx_strand_id
1 'polypeptide(L)'
;MANDGPVEHGYPHLETVRAAINALYKRLSYDTVQTFATSVAPVDVAFCDTDDLHLGAQRVAREMVRHYRLPDARMIVGFREMTHAANVELAAGPEYFIELNDRFRTHRRDIGAALAHEVMHVYLHRLDLSFPGTRDNEILTDTAAAYLGAGWLLLDAYREDADSSQKLGYLTPEEFGYVLAKRALLFDEDPGIWFTSPQAYTAYAAGMELARRDSRQPPLTAAGWAGRRRYARDRRHAQDHQHGPGSSQPGVVPYSFTPDGSDASGGPDGHGPLRVSFPCPTCHQRIRVPVRGRVRARCGVCRTVLECDT
;
A
#
# COMPACT_ATOMS: atom_id res chain seq x y z
N MET A 1 -0.44 -12.31 13.35
CA MET A 1 -1.87 -11.90 13.24
C MET A 1 -2.71 -12.46 14.38
N ALA A 2 -3.49 -11.66 15.11
CA ALA A 2 -4.44 -12.18 16.12
C ALA A 2 -5.88 -12.12 15.58
N ASN A 3 -6.60 -13.23 15.64
CA ASN A 3 -8.07 -13.20 15.67
C ASN A 3 -8.45 -12.86 17.10
N ASP A 4 -9.31 -11.85 17.32
CA ASP A 4 -10.30 -11.77 18.41
C ASP A 4 -10.83 -10.33 18.60
N GLY A 5 -11.62 -9.86 17.64
CA GLY A 5 -12.36 -8.60 17.76
C GLY A 5 -13.23 -8.32 16.54
N PRO A 6 -14.27 -7.46 16.67
CA PRO A 6 -15.06 -6.99 15.54
C PRO A 6 -14.13 -6.38 14.48
N VAL A 7 -14.44 -6.60 13.20
CA VAL A 7 -13.62 -6.06 12.11
C VAL A 7 -13.66 -4.54 12.15
N GLU A 8 -12.47 -3.94 12.23
CA GLU A 8 -12.32 -2.50 12.12
C GLU A 8 -12.53 -2.07 10.67
N HIS A 9 -13.42 -1.10 10.44
CA HIS A 9 -13.76 -0.57 9.13
C HIS A 9 -13.23 0.84 8.92
N GLY A 10 -13.10 1.22 7.65
CA GLY A 10 -12.67 2.55 7.25
C GLY A 10 -11.16 2.62 7.03
N TYR A 11 -10.56 3.77 7.32
CA TYR A 11 -9.17 4.08 6.95
C TYR A 11 -8.28 4.52 8.13
N PRO A 12 -8.28 3.81 9.27
CA PRO A 12 -7.57 4.22 10.49
C PRO A 12 -6.03 4.22 10.35
N HIS A 13 -5.49 3.50 9.37
CA HIS A 13 -4.06 3.28 9.14
C HIS A 13 -3.60 3.81 7.78
N LEU A 14 -4.45 4.58 7.09
CA LEU A 14 -4.19 5.07 5.74
C LEU A 14 -2.85 5.79 5.59
N GLU A 15 -2.45 6.60 6.58
CA GLU A 15 -1.16 7.28 6.52
C GLU A 15 0.02 6.30 6.58
N THR A 16 -0.06 5.24 7.39
CA THR A 16 0.93 4.16 7.44
C THR A 16 0.94 3.36 6.14
N VAL A 17 -0.22 3.06 5.56
CA VAL A 17 -0.34 2.42 4.23
C VAL A 17 0.33 3.27 3.14
N ARG A 18 0.06 4.58 3.13
CA ARG A 18 0.66 5.53 2.17
C ARG A 18 2.18 5.61 2.35
N ALA A 19 2.66 5.61 3.59
CA ALA A 19 4.07 5.54 3.92
C ALA A 19 4.70 4.22 3.45
N ALA A 20 4.03 3.09 3.63
CA ALA A 20 4.49 1.76 3.19
C ALA A 20 4.63 1.70 1.66
N ILE A 21 3.64 2.17 0.90
CA ILE A 21 3.77 2.28 -0.56
C ILE A 21 4.97 3.16 -0.93
N ASN A 22 5.16 4.30 -0.27
CA ASN A 22 6.32 5.16 -0.53
C ASN A 22 7.65 4.45 -0.27
N ALA A 23 7.76 3.75 0.86
CA ALA A 23 8.95 3.03 1.28
C ALA A 23 9.28 1.89 0.30
N LEU A 24 8.26 1.15 -0.18
CA LEU A 24 8.40 0.12 -1.20
C LEU A 24 9.01 0.67 -2.49
N TYR A 25 8.48 1.77 -3.03
CA TYR A 25 9.05 2.36 -4.24
C TYR A 25 10.47 2.89 -4.05
N LYS A 26 10.78 3.45 -2.88
CA LYS A 26 12.15 3.91 -2.57
C LYS A 26 13.12 2.75 -2.50
N ARG A 27 12.70 1.62 -1.92
CA ARG A 27 13.57 0.46 -1.73
C ARG A 27 13.73 -0.38 -2.99
N LEU A 28 12.64 -0.64 -3.70
CA LEU A 28 12.64 -1.48 -4.90
C LEU A 28 12.98 -0.71 -6.17
N SER A 29 12.76 0.60 -6.22
CA SER A 29 12.67 1.42 -7.44
C SER A 29 11.43 1.10 -8.29
N TYR A 30 11.08 2.03 -9.18
CA TYR A 30 9.98 1.84 -10.14
C TYR A 30 10.17 0.59 -11.01
N ASP A 31 11.37 0.36 -11.54
CA ASP A 31 11.61 -0.72 -12.51
C ASP A 31 11.40 -2.10 -11.88
N THR A 32 11.83 -2.29 -10.62
CA THR A 32 11.57 -3.53 -9.89
C THR A 32 10.08 -3.69 -9.57
N VAL A 33 9.37 -2.62 -9.16
CA VAL A 33 7.91 -2.70 -8.95
C VAL A 33 7.21 -3.13 -10.23
N GLN A 34 7.63 -2.64 -11.40
CA GLN A 34 7.07 -3.02 -12.70
C GLN A 34 7.25 -4.52 -13.01
N THR A 35 8.26 -5.18 -12.45
CA THR A 35 8.38 -6.63 -12.61
C THR A 35 7.22 -7.39 -11.96
N PHE A 36 6.50 -6.81 -11.00
CA PHE A 36 5.29 -7.38 -10.38
C PHE A 36 4.01 -6.99 -11.12
N ALA A 37 4.07 -6.74 -12.43
CA ALA A 37 2.89 -6.36 -13.21
C ALA A 37 1.78 -7.43 -13.19
N THR A 38 2.14 -8.71 -13.12
CA THR A 38 1.19 -9.82 -13.04
C THR A 38 0.93 -10.19 -11.58
N SER A 39 -0.34 -10.23 -11.18
CA SER A 39 -0.73 -10.79 -9.89
C SER A 39 -0.53 -12.31 -9.85
N VAL A 40 -0.46 -12.88 -8.66
CA VAL A 40 -0.51 -14.34 -8.48
C VAL A 40 -1.76 -14.87 -9.17
N ALA A 41 -1.62 -15.87 -10.04
CA ALA A 41 -2.77 -16.43 -10.76
C ALA A 41 -3.59 -17.34 -9.83
N PRO A 42 -4.93 -17.28 -9.84
CA PRO A 42 -5.78 -18.14 -9.01
C PRO A 42 -5.54 -19.63 -9.19
N VAL A 43 -5.18 -20.07 -10.41
CA VAL A 43 -4.92 -21.49 -10.70
C VAL A 43 -3.68 -22.02 -9.96
N ASP A 44 -2.67 -21.18 -9.75
CA ASP A 44 -1.42 -21.57 -9.10
C ASP A 44 -1.58 -21.72 -7.58
N VAL A 45 -2.62 -21.08 -7.03
CA VAL A 45 -2.93 -21.06 -5.58
C VAL A 45 -4.26 -21.69 -5.22
N ALA A 46 -4.96 -22.27 -6.21
CA ALA A 46 -6.18 -23.02 -5.97
C ALA A 46 -5.87 -24.19 -5.03
N PHE A 47 -6.65 -24.29 -3.95
CA PHE A 47 -6.47 -25.32 -2.93
C PHE A 47 -7.83 -25.76 -2.40
N CYS A 48 -8.21 -26.99 -2.72
CA CYS A 48 -9.51 -27.55 -2.36
C CYS A 48 -9.41 -28.61 -1.26
N ASP A 49 -10.56 -29.02 -0.72
CA ASP A 49 -10.63 -29.96 0.40
C ASP A 49 -10.24 -31.39 0.03
N THR A 50 -10.20 -31.72 -1.26
CA THR A 50 -9.76 -33.03 -1.76
C THR A 50 -8.25 -33.13 -1.99
N ASP A 51 -7.53 -32.00 -2.00
CA ASP A 51 -6.08 -32.00 -2.12
C ASP A 51 -5.43 -32.60 -0.86
N ASP A 52 -4.19 -33.09 -0.95
CA ASP A 52 -3.41 -33.38 0.25
C ASP A 52 -3.05 -32.06 0.96
N LEU A 53 -3.28 -31.99 2.27
CA LEU A 53 -3.11 -30.75 3.03
C LEU A 53 -1.65 -30.24 2.99
N HIS A 54 -0.68 -31.12 3.21
CA HIS A 54 0.71 -30.71 3.33
C HIS A 54 1.33 -30.44 1.97
N LEU A 55 1.06 -31.30 0.98
CA LEU A 55 1.54 -31.11 -0.39
C LEU A 55 0.90 -29.86 -1.03
N GLY A 56 -0.39 -29.63 -0.80
CA GLY A 56 -1.09 -28.44 -1.28
C GLY A 56 -0.54 -27.16 -0.65
N ALA A 57 -0.34 -27.12 0.66
CA ALA A 57 0.23 -25.95 1.33
C ALA A 57 1.67 -25.65 0.87
N GLN A 58 2.50 -26.68 0.69
CA GLN A 58 3.85 -26.53 0.16
C GLN A 58 3.87 -26.03 -1.29
N ARG A 59 2.94 -26.51 -2.14
CA ARG A 59 2.77 -26.01 -3.51
C ARG A 59 2.47 -24.51 -3.51
N VAL A 60 1.47 -24.09 -2.75
CA VAL A 60 1.08 -22.66 -2.64
C VAL A 60 2.24 -21.82 -2.09
N ALA A 61 2.98 -22.31 -1.09
CA ALA A 61 4.13 -21.61 -0.53
C ALA A 61 5.25 -21.42 -1.57
N ARG A 62 5.50 -22.45 -2.40
CA ARG A 62 6.47 -22.37 -3.51
C ARG A 62 6.06 -21.32 -4.54
N GLU A 63 4.78 -21.25 -4.89
CA GLU A 63 4.30 -20.22 -5.80
C GLU A 63 4.41 -18.81 -5.21
N MET A 64 4.21 -18.62 -3.90
CA MET A 64 4.50 -17.34 -3.24
C MET A 64 5.97 -16.95 -3.31
N VAL A 65 6.88 -17.89 -3.02
CA VAL A 65 8.35 -17.66 -3.11
C VAL A 65 8.75 -17.28 -4.53
N ARG A 66 8.24 -18.00 -5.52
CA ARG A 66 8.49 -17.74 -6.95
C ARG A 66 7.95 -16.37 -7.35
N HIS A 67 6.71 -16.05 -6.96
CA HIS A 67 6.07 -14.77 -7.23
C HIS A 67 6.90 -13.60 -6.68
N TYR A 68 7.35 -13.71 -5.43
CA TYR A 68 8.22 -12.72 -4.79
C TYR A 68 9.69 -12.78 -5.23
N ARG A 69 10.04 -13.65 -6.19
CA ARG A 69 11.40 -13.83 -6.73
C ARG A 69 12.44 -14.10 -5.65
N LEU A 70 12.02 -14.73 -4.56
CA LEU A 70 12.94 -15.18 -3.54
C LEU A 70 13.77 -16.36 -4.10
N PRO A 71 15.06 -16.48 -3.70
CA PRO A 71 15.84 -17.68 -3.93
C PRO A 71 15.04 -18.94 -3.65
N ASP A 72 15.15 -19.92 -4.55
CA ASP A 72 14.52 -21.22 -4.38
C ASP A 72 15.16 -21.90 -3.17
N ALA A 73 14.39 -21.93 -2.08
CA ALA A 73 14.75 -22.53 -0.80
C ALA A 73 13.58 -23.40 -0.38
N ARG A 74 13.89 -24.48 0.33
CA ARG A 74 12.87 -25.46 0.66
C ARG A 74 11.89 -24.87 1.66
N MET A 75 10.63 -24.70 1.25
CA MET A 75 9.55 -24.31 2.15
C MET A 75 9.06 -25.53 2.92
N ILE A 76 9.12 -25.45 4.25
CA ILE A 76 8.55 -26.45 5.14
C ILE A 76 7.36 -25.81 5.83
N VAL A 77 6.16 -26.25 5.44
CA VAL A 77 4.89 -25.76 6.01
C VAL A 77 4.39 -26.77 7.04
N GLY A 78 4.39 -26.34 8.30
CA GLY A 78 3.82 -27.06 9.44
C GLY A 78 2.46 -26.50 9.83
N PHE A 79 1.69 -27.29 10.59
CA PHE A 79 0.42 -26.85 11.18
C PHE A 79 0.47 -27.15 12.68
N ARG A 80 0.16 -26.15 13.52
CA ARG A 80 0.04 -26.31 14.97
C ARG A 80 -1.05 -25.43 15.55
N GLU A 81 -1.53 -25.79 16.73
CA GLU A 81 -2.35 -24.89 17.54
C GLU A 81 -1.52 -23.67 17.98
N MET A 82 -2.04 -22.47 17.73
CA MET A 82 -1.37 -21.22 18.08
C MET A 82 -2.39 -20.08 18.17
N THR A 83 -2.03 -18.99 18.86
CA THR A 83 -2.86 -17.78 18.90
C THR A 83 -2.86 -17.05 17.56
N HIS A 84 -1.74 -17.12 16.83
CA HIS A 84 -1.60 -16.42 15.56
C HIS A 84 -2.10 -17.24 14.36
N ALA A 85 -2.37 -16.58 13.24
CA ALA A 85 -2.72 -17.27 12.00
C ALA A 85 -1.50 -18.05 11.45
N ALA A 86 -0.33 -17.43 11.45
CA ALA A 86 0.90 -18.06 11.00
C ALA A 86 2.12 -17.37 11.61
N ASN A 87 3.29 -17.98 11.41
CA ASN A 87 4.61 -17.46 11.76
C ASN A 87 5.66 -17.99 10.76
N VAL A 88 6.71 -17.22 10.50
CA VAL A 88 7.85 -17.61 9.67
C VAL A 88 9.18 -17.40 10.38
N GLU A 89 10.10 -18.36 10.24
CA GLU A 89 11.47 -18.19 10.67
C GLU A 89 12.29 -17.43 9.61
N LEU A 90 12.81 -16.25 9.98
CA LEU A 90 13.57 -15.37 9.08
C LEU A 90 15.07 -15.74 8.97
N ALA A 91 15.53 -16.78 9.69
CA ALA A 91 16.94 -17.15 9.76
C ALA A 91 17.51 -17.60 8.41
N ALA A 92 18.79 -17.30 8.18
CA ALA A 92 19.50 -17.67 6.96
C ALA A 92 19.84 -19.17 6.96
N GLY A 93 18.88 -20.00 6.55
CA GLY A 93 19.08 -21.40 6.19
C GLY A 93 18.73 -21.65 4.72
N PRO A 94 19.05 -22.86 4.18
CA PRO A 94 18.58 -23.28 2.86
C PRO A 94 17.08 -23.60 2.83
N GLU A 95 16.40 -23.48 3.97
CA GLU A 95 14.99 -23.81 4.18
C GLU A 95 14.30 -22.66 4.90
N TYR A 96 13.01 -22.45 4.62
CA TYR A 96 12.17 -21.58 5.43
C TYR A 96 11.06 -22.40 6.08
N PHE A 97 10.90 -22.18 7.37
CA PHE A 97 9.86 -22.81 8.16
C PHE A 97 8.71 -21.83 8.31
N ILE A 98 7.54 -22.22 7.80
CA ILE A 98 6.28 -21.52 8.04
C ILE A 98 5.41 -22.43 8.87
N GLU A 99 4.93 -21.93 10.01
CA GLU A 99 3.93 -22.60 10.82
C GLU A 99 2.58 -21.93 10.59
N LEU A 100 1.59 -22.69 10.15
CA LEU A 100 0.20 -22.26 10.03
C LEU A 100 -0.60 -22.73 11.23
N ASN A 101 -1.65 -21.98 11.58
CA ASN A 101 -2.61 -22.39 12.59
C ASN A 101 -3.40 -23.64 12.15
N ASP A 102 -3.67 -24.56 13.08
CA ASP A 102 -4.46 -25.77 12.83
C ASP A 102 -5.86 -25.51 12.25
N ARG A 103 -6.45 -24.32 12.46
CA ARG A 103 -7.72 -23.94 11.83
C ARG A 103 -7.67 -23.97 10.30
N PHE A 104 -6.50 -23.77 9.70
CA PHE A 104 -6.35 -23.81 8.24
C PHE A 104 -6.47 -25.21 7.66
N ARG A 105 -6.40 -26.25 8.50
CA ARG A 105 -6.69 -27.64 8.08
C ARG A 105 -8.11 -27.77 7.50
N THR A 106 -9.04 -26.97 8.03
CA THR A 106 -10.46 -26.93 7.62
C THR A 106 -10.82 -25.68 6.80
N HIS A 107 -9.90 -24.72 6.63
CA HIS A 107 -10.10 -23.47 5.87
C HIS A 107 -9.01 -23.30 4.81
N ARG A 108 -8.89 -24.29 3.92
CA ARG A 108 -7.74 -24.39 2.99
C ARG A 108 -7.67 -23.26 1.97
N ARG A 109 -8.82 -22.65 1.64
CA ARG A 109 -8.91 -21.50 0.73
C ARG A 109 -8.13 -20.29 1.23
N ASP A 110 -7.95 -20.17 2.54
CA ASP A 110 -7.31 -19.02 3.17
C ASP A 110 -5.81 -19.24 3.42
N ILE A 111 -5.31 -20.46 3.15
CA ILE A 111 -3.87 -20.79 3.26
C ILE A 111 -3.05 -19.89 2.32
N GLY A 112 -3.57 -19.61 1.11
CA GLY A 112 -2.90 -18.70 0.17
C GLY A 112 -2.70 -17.30 0.73
N ALA A 113 -3.70 -16.75 1.42
CA ALA A 113 -3.61 -15.45 2.07
C ALA A 113 -2.61 -15.45 3.24
N ALA A 114 -2.65 -16.48 4.09
CA ALA A 114 -1.68 -16.61 5.19
C ALA A 114 -0.24 -16.73 4.65
N LEU A 115 0.00 -17.58 3.66
CA LEU A 115 1.32 -17.75 3.05
C LEU A 115 1.79 -16.48 2.32
N ALA A 116 0.89 -15.75 1.66
CA ALA A 116 1.24 -14.48 1.02
C ALA A 116 1.79 -13.46 2.02
N HIS A 117 1.22 -13.40 3.22
CA HIS A 117 1.70 -12.55 4.31
C HIS A 117 3.03 -13.04 4.89
N GLU A 118 3.14 -14.32 5.26
CA GLU A 118 4.36 -14.85 5.88
C GLU A 118 5.57 -14.80 4.94
N VAL A 119 5.40 -15.16 3.66
CA VAL A 119 6.48 -15.06 2.68
C VAL A 119 6.85 -13.58 2.41
N MET A 120 5.92 -12.64 2.59
CA MET A 120 6.23 -11.22 2.50
C MET A 120 7.13 -10.74 3.65
N HIS A 121 6.98 -11.27 4.87
CA HIS A 121 7.94 -11.00 5.96
C HIS A 121 9.36 -11.41 5.57
N VAL A 122 9.53 -12.58 4.93
CA VAL A 122 10.82 -13.03 4.41
C VAL A 122 11.36 -12.06 3.35
N TYR A 123 10.51 -11.64 2.41
CA TYR A 123 10.89 -10.71 1.35
C TYR A 123 11.33 -9.36 1.91
N LEU A 124 10.55 -8.77 2.81
CA LEU A 124 10.88 -7.50 3.47
C LEU A 124 12.15 -7.57 4.31
N HIS A 125 12.36 -8.68 5.03
CA HIS A 125 13.59 -8.92 5.79
C HIS A 125 14.81 -8.93 4.88
N ARG A 126 14.75 -9.60 3.72
CA ARG A 126 15.84 -9.60 2.73
C ARG A 126 16.07 -8.26 2.06
N LEU A 127 15.01 -7.48 1.91
CA LEU A 127 15.13 -6.11 1.49
C LEU A 127 15.63 -5.20 2.60
N ASP A 128 15.85 -5.65 3.83
CA ASP A 128 16.17 -4.75 4.96
C ASP A 128 15.18 -3.56 5.01
N LEU A 129 13.89 -3.86 4.85
CA LEU A 129 12.81 -2.89 4.86
C LEU A 129 11.86 -3.22 5.99
N SER A 130 11.86 -2.39 7.03
CA SER A 130 10.98 -2.51 8.18
C SER A 130 10.54 -1.15 8.68
N PHE A 131 9.41 -1.12 9.38
CA PHE A 131 8.95 0.05 10.13
C PHE A 131 9.22 -0.13 11.62
N PRO A 132 9.38 0.97 12.38
CA PRO A 132 9.56 0.90 13.82
C PRO A 132 8.29 0.38 14.49
N GLY A 133 8.43 -0.64 15.32
CA GLY A 133 7.32 -1.23 16.07
C GLY A 133 6.54 -2.28 15.29
N THR A 134 6.02 -3.26 16.02
CA THR A 134 5.38 -4.44 15.43
C THR A 134 4.18 -4.07 14.57
N ARG A 135 3.25 -3.22 15.06
CA ARG A 135 2.01 -2.90 14.34
C ARG A 135 2.26 -2.27 12.96
N ASP A 136 3.11 -1.25 12.90
CA ASP A 136 3.39 -0.56 11.64
C ASP A 136 4.16 -1.46 10.67
N ASN A 137 5.01 -2.36 11.20
CA ASN A 137 5.70 -3.35 10.38
C ASN A 137 4.74 -4.39 9.78
N GLU A 138 3.71 -4.82 10.50
CA GLU A 138 2.69 -5.71 9.95
C GLU A 138 1.82 -5.02 8.88
N ILE A 139 1.48 -3.74 9.07
CA ILE A 139 0.81 -2.92 8.06
C ILE A 139 1.67 -2.81 6.78
N LEU A 140 2.99 -2.64 6.94
CA LEU A 140 3.94 -2.68 5.84
C LEU A 140 3.91 -4.04 5.13
N THR A 141 3.94 -5.15 5.87
CA THR A 141 3.86 -6.51 5.31
C THR A 141 2.58 -6.72 4.49
N ASP A 142 1.41 -6.40 5.03
CA ASP A 142 0.14 -6.53 4.31
C ASP A 142 0.06 -5.62 3.09
N THR A 143 0.51 -4.36 3.23
CA THR A 143 0.54 -3.40 2.13
C THR A 143 1.46 -3.90 1.02
N ALA A 144 2.63 -4.43 1.36
CA ALA A 144 3.60 -4.96 0.40
C ALA A 144 3.07 -6.21 -0.31
N ALA A 145 2.54 -7.17 0.45
CA ALA A 145 1.95 -8.39 -0.11
C ALA A 145 0.82 -8.06 -1.09
N ALA A 146 -0.06 -7.12 -0.70
CA ALA A 146 -1.15 -6.71 -1.54
C ALA A 146 -0.70 -5.97 -2.80
N TYR A 147 0.17 -4.97 -2.64
CA TYR A 147 0.62 -4.11 -3.74
C TYR A 147 1.48 -4.85 -4.77
N LEU A 148 2.24 -5.86 -4.33
CA LEU A 148 3.12 -6.67 -5.17
C LEU A 148 2.43 -7.90 -5.80
N GLY A 149 1.11 -8.00 -5.75
CA GLY A 149 0.34 -8.91 -6.59
C GLY A 149 -0.35 -10.08 -5.90
N ALA A 150 -0.34 -10.15 -4.56
CA ALA A 150 -1.11 -11.14 -3.80
C ALA A 150 -2.35 -10.54 -3.10
N GLY A 151 -2.70 -9.28 -3.41
CA GLY A 151 -3.74 -8.53 -2.69
C GLY A 151 -5.15 -9.08 -2.84
N TRP A 152 -5.45 -9.75 -3.97
CA TRP A 152 -6.76 -10.36 -4.15
C TRP A 152 -6.98 -11.53 -3.19
N LEU A 153 -5.95 -12.34 -2.90
CA LEU A 153 -6.03 -13.43 -1.92
C LEU A 153 -6.31 -12.89 -0.51
N LEU A 154 -5.57 -11.85 -0.12
CA LEU A 154 -5.67 -11.24 1.21
C LEU A 154 -7.05 -10.62 1.43
N LEU A 155 -7.54 -9.86 0.44
CA LEU A 155 -8.86 -9.23 0.53
C LEU A 155 -10.00 -10.26 0.45
N ASP A 156 -9.89 -11.29 -0.40
CA ASP A 156 -10.94 -12.30 -0.55
C ASP A 156 -11.08 -13.24 0.67
N ALA A 157 -10.02 -13.35 1.46
CA ALA A 157 -10.04 -14.10 2.72
C ALA A 157 -10.76 -13.37 3.86
N TYR A 158 -11.16 -12.09 3.69
CA TYR A 158 -12.01 -11.40 4.66
C TYR A 158 -13.44 -11.95 4.62
N ARG A 159 -13.91 -12.41 5.79
CA ARG A 159 -15.30 -12.85 5.98
C ARG A 159 -15.82 -12.34 7.32
N GLU A 160 -17.02 -11.78 7.24
CA GLU A 160 -17.80 -11.36 8.39
C GLU A 160 -19.20 -11.95 8.24
N ASP A 161 -19.51 -12.92 9.10
CA ASP A 161 -20.85 -13.49 9.23
C ASP A 161 -21.38 -13.19 10.63
N ALA A 162 -22.70 -13.31 10.82
CA ALA A 162 -23.38 -12.95 12.07
C ALA A 162 -22.80 -13.65 13.32
N ASP A 163 -22.20 -14.82 13.14
CA ASP A 163 -21.67 -15.68 14.21
C ASP A 163 -20.13 -15.80 14.21
N SER A 164 -19.41 -15.24 13.21
CA SER A 164 -17.94 -15.27 13.18
C SER A 164 -17.32 -14.19 12.30
N SER A 165 -16.16 -13.66 12.72
CA SER A 165 -15.31 -12.83 11.87
C SER A 165 -13.93 -13.49 11.69
N GLN A 166 -13.45 -13.52 10.46
CA GLN A 166 -12.13 -14.02 10.11
C GLN A 166 -11.36 -12.92 9.40
N LYS A 167 -10.27 -12.47 10.04
CA LYS A 167 -9.36 -11.45 9.51
C LYS A 167 -7.97 -12.06 9.31
N LEU A 168 -7.40 -11.83 8.13
CA LEU A 168 -5.98 -12.04 7.87
C LEU A 168 -5.34 -10.70 7.55
N GLY A 169 -4.49 -10.24 8.47
CA GLY A 169 -3.78 -8.97 8.36
C GLY A 169 -4.20 -7.96 9.43
N TYR A 170 -3.57 -6.79 9.35
CA TYR A 170 -3.73 -5.63 10.21
C TYR A 170 -4.51 -4.52 9.51
N LEU A 171 -4.53 -4.49 8.17
CA LEU A 171 -5.35 -3.55 7.40
C LEU A 171 -6.85 -3.80 7.61
N THR A 172 -7.67 -2.76 7.47
CA THR A 172 -9.12 -2.94 7.29
C THR A 172 -9.42 -3.50 5.89
N PRO A 173 -10.63 -4.04 5.65
CA PRO A 173 -11.04 -4.40 4.29
C PRO A 173 -10.87 -3.21 3.32
N GLU A 174 -11.32 -2.01 3.69
CA GLU A 174 -11.27 -0.82 2.83
C GLU A 174 -9.83 -0.38 2.54
N GLU A 175 -8.90 -0.54 3.48
CA GLU A 175 -7.47 -0.29 3.27
C GLU A 175 -6.84 -1.29 2.32
N PHE A 176 -7.15 -2.58 2.45
CA PHE A 176 -6.76 -3.59 1.45
C PHE A 176 -7.32 -3.23 0.07
N GLY A 177 -8.60 -2.87 0.01
CA GLY A 177 -9.26 -2.40 -1.21
C GLY A 177 -8.55 -1.19 -1.82
N TYR A 178 -8.09 -0.24 -1.00
CA TYR A 178 -7.33 0.92 -1.45
C TYR A 178 -5.96 0.52 -2.01
N VAL A 179 -5.19 -0.32 -1.31
CA VAL A 179 -3.87 -0.78 -1.79
C VAL A 179 -4.01 -1.52 -3.12
N LEU A 180 -4.99 -2.43 -3.20
CA LEU A 180 -5.27 -3.20 -4.41
C LEU A 180 -5.76 -2.31 -5.55
N ALA A 181 -6.58 -1.29 -5.28
CA ALA A 181 -6.99 -0.31 -6.29
C ALA A 181 -5.82 0.54 -6.79
N LYS A 182 -4.89 0.92 -5.90
CA LYS A 182 -3.69 1.68 -6.29
C LYS A 182 -2.78 0.85 -7.20
N ARG A 183 -2.71 -0.46 -6.96
CA ARG A 183 -2.05 -1.42 -7.85
C ARG A 183 -2.80 -1.54 -9.19
N ALA A 184 -4.11 -1.77 -9.15
CA ALA A 184 -4.95 -1.91 -10.34
C ALA A 184 -4.82 -0.70 -11.27
N LEU A 185 -4.84 0.53 -10.73
CA LEU A 185 -4.63 1.75 -11.51
C LEU A 185 -3.22 1.88 -12.10
N LEU A 186 -2.21 1.27 -11.48
CA LEU A 186 -0.83 1.29 -11.99
C LEU A 186 -0.64 0.34 -13.17
N PHE A 187 -1.26 -0.84 -13.11
CA PHE A 187 -1.06 -1.93 -14.05
C PHE A 187 -2.22 -2.16 -15.03
N ASP A 188 -3.30 -1.37 -14.91
CA ASP A 188 -4.53 -1.54 -15.69
C ASP A 188 -5.13 -2.95 -15.54
N GLU A 189 -5.21 -3.42 -14.29
CA GLU A 189 -5.69 -4.75 -13.91
C GLU A 189 -7.09 -4.66 -13.27
N ASP A 190 -7.92 -5.68 -13.48
CA ASP A 190 -9.19 -5.84 -12.75
C ASP A 190 -9.14 -7.08 -11.83
N PRO A 191 -8.74 -6.93 -10.56
CA PRO A 191 -8.71 -8.03 -9.61
C PRO A 191 -10.12 -8.48 -9.16
N GLY A 192 -11.16 -7.71 -9.49
CA GLY A 192 -12.55 -8.01 -9.11
C GLY A 192 -13.03 -9.36 -9.63
N ILE A 193 -12.48 -9.82 -10.77
CA ILE A 193 -12.83 -11.10 -11.39
C ILE A 193 -12.44 -12.33 -10.56
N TRP A 194 -11.58 -12.17 -9.55
CA TRP A 194 -11.11 -13.26 -8.70
C TRP A 194 -11.78 -13.28 -7.33
N PHE A 195 -12.58 -12.28 -6.99
CA PHE A 195 -13.25 -12.25 -5.70
C PHE A 195 -14.42 -13.21 -5.65
N THR A 196 -14.51 -13.93 -4.54
CA THR A 196 -15.61 -14.80 -4.16
C THR A 196 -16.40 -14.21 -2.97
N SER A 197 -15.80 -13.30 -2.21
CA SER A 197 -16.38 -12.64 -1.04
C SER A 197 -17.13 -11.34 -1.40
N PRO A 198 -18.41 -11.16 -1.03
CA PRO A 198 -19.14 -9.90 -1.19
C PRO A 198 -18.46 -8.70 -0.51
N GLN A 199 -17.80 -8.94 0.63
CA GLN A 199 -17.05 -7.95 1.38
C GLN A 199 -15.86 -7.43 0.56
N ALA A 200 -15.17 -8.31 -0.17
CA ALA A 200 -14.06 -7.94 -1.04
C ALA A 200 -14.50 -6.96 -2.14
N TYR A 201 -15.63 -7.22 -2.81
CA TYR A 201 -16.18 -6.30 -3.82
C TYR A 201 -16.49 -4.92 -3.23
N THR A 202 -17.15 -4.87 -2.08
CA THR A 202 -17.54 -3.62 -1.42
C THR A 202 -16.31 -2.80 -1.01
N ALA A 203 -15.35 -3.46 -0.36
CA ALA A 203 -14.10 -2.86 0.08
C ALA A 203 -13.24 -2.36 -1.09
N TYR A 204 -13.12 -3.15 -2.16
CA TYR A 204 -12.40 -2.77 -3.37
C TYR A 204 -13.03 -1.55 -4.06
N ALA A 205 -14.36 -1.49 -4.15
CA ALA A 205 -15.06 -0.34 -4.71
C ALA A 205 -14.81 0.95 -3.89
N ALA A 206 -14.86 0.86 -2.55
CA ALA A 206 -14.56 1.98 -1.66
C ALA A 206 -13.09 2.44 -1.81
N GLY A 207 -12.16 1.48 -1.85
CA GLY A 207 -10.74 1.75 -2.06
C GLY A 207 -10.43 2.36 -3.42
N MET A 208 -11.11 1.91 -4.48
CA MET A 208 -10.98 2.46 -5.83
C MET A 208 -11.46 3.91 -5.93
N GLU A 209 -12.56 4.26 -5.26
CA GLU A 209 -13.01 5.65 -5.20
C GLU A 209 -11.96 6.53 -4.50
N LEU A 210 -11.38 6.07 -3.39
CA LEU A 210 -10.31 6.81 -2.70
C LEU A 210 -9.04 6.93 -3.57
N ALA A 211 -8.62 5.86 -4.24
CA ALA A 211 -7.45 5.85 -5.12
C ALA A 211 -7.60 6.78 -6.33
N ARG A 212 -8.81 6.83 -6.92
CA ARG A 212 -9.16 7.78 -7.99
C ARG A 212 -9.22 9.21 -7.47
N ARG A 213 -9.70 9.42 -6.24
CA ARG A 213 -9.70 10.73 -5.60
C ARG A 213 -8.29 11.25 -5.42
N ASP A 214 -7.34 10.45 -4.94
CA ASP A 214 -5.93 10.83 -4.83
C ASP A 214 -5.41 11.36 -6.20
N SER A 215 -5.74 10.67 -7.29
CA SER A 215 -5.30 11.04 -8.66
C SER A 215 -5.89 12.37 -9.16
N ARG A 216 -7.02 12.81 -8.59
CA ARG A 216 -7.70 14.07 -8.95
C ARG A 216 -7.22 15.27 -8.13
N GLN A 217 -6.43 15.05 -7.08
CA GLN A 217 -6.01 16.08 -6.12
C GLN A 217 -4.77 16.93 -6.48
N PRO A 218 -3.76 16.50 -7.27
CA PRO A 218 -2.52 17.27 -7.38
C PRO A 218 -2.70 18.59 -8.13
N PRO A 219 -1.86 19.59 -7.88
CA PRO A 219 -2.15 20.69 -6.96
C PRO A 219 -3.52 21.37 -7.10
N LEU A 220 -4.18 21.31 -8.27
CA LEU A 220 -5.56 21.78 -8.51
C LEU A 220 -6.23 21.08 -9.72
N THR A 221 -5.80 19.88 -10.14
CA THR A 221 -6.21 19.20 -11.38
C THR A 221 -7.72 19.06 -11.55
N ALA A 222 -8.44 18.61 -10.52
CA ALA A 222 -9.90 18.56 -10.50
C ALA A 222 -10.53 19.60 -9.56
N ALA A 223 -9.78 20.63 -9.14
CA ALA A 223 -10.27 21.58 -8.15
C ALA A 223 -11.33 22.50 -8.76
N GLY A 224 -12.53 22.47 -8.18
CA GLY A 224 -13.57 23.45 -8.43
C GLY A 224 -13.25 24.84 -7.85
N TRP A 225 -14.16 25.78 -8.05
CA TRP A 225 -14.00 27.19 -7.65
C TRP A 225 -13.62 27.37 -6.16
N ALA A 226 -14.25 26.61 -5.26
CA ALA A 226 -13.96 26.71 -3.82
C ALA A 226 -12.54 26.26 -3.48
N GLY A 227 -12.06 25.17 -4.09
CA GLY A 227 -10.68 24.69 -3.94
C GLY A 227 -9.66 25.69 -4.46
N ARG A 228 -9.93 26.29 -5.62
CA ARG A 228 -9.09 27.33 -6.23
C ARG A 228 -9.02 28.60 -5.39
N ARG A 229 -10.16 29.03 -4.81
CA ARG A 229 -10.19 30.17 -3.88
C ARG A 229 -9.39 29.92 -2.62
N ARG A 230 -9.52 28.73 -2.03
CA ARG A 230 -8.71 28.31 -0.87
C ARG A 230 -7.22 28.34 -1.19
N TYR A 231 -6.83 27.72 -2.29
CA TYR A 231 -5.44 27.72 -2.76
C TYR A 231 -4.90 29.14 -2.97
N ALA A 232 -5.66 30.02 -3.62
CA ALA A 232 -5.25 31.41 -3.82
C ALA A 232 -5.07 32.18 -2.49
N ARG A 233 -5.91 31.90 -1.49
CA ARG A 233 -5.77 32.49 -0.14
C ARG A 233 -4.54 31.95 0.57
N ASP A 234 -4.35 30.63 0.58
CA ASP A 234 -3.22 29.98 1.25
C ASP A 234 -1.89 30.37 0.58
N ARG A 235 -1.89 30.59 -0.74
CA ARG A 235 -0.77 31.17 -1.50
C ARG A 235 -0.41 32.58 -1.04
N ARG A 236 -1.40 33.48 -0.91
CA ARG A 236 -1.17 34.87 -0.44
C ARG A 236 -0.60 34.89 0.97
N HIS A 237 -1.18 34.10 1.87
CA HIS A 237 -0.68 33.96 3.24
C HIS A 237 0.78 33.48 3.27
N ALA A 238 1.17 32.55 2.41
CA ALA A 238 2.55 32.08 2.32
C ALA A 238 3.52 33.13 1.74
N GLN A 239 3.04 34.06 0.92
CA GLN A 239 3.82 35.19 0.42
C GLN A 239 4.03 36.26 1.50
N ASP A 240 2.98 36.55 2.27
CA ASP A 240 3.01 37.58 3.31
C ASP A 240 3.84 37.16 4.56
N HIS A 241 3.90 35.85 4.86
CA HIS A 241 4.56 35.31 6.05
C HIS A 241 5.89 34.59 5.80
N GLN A 242 6.73 35.07 4.87
CA GLN A 242 8.02 34.46 4.50
C GLN A 242 9.02 34.25 5.65
N HIS A 243 8.75 34.71 6.88
CA HIS A 243 9.65 34.61 8.05
C HIS A 243 9.08 33.83 9.25
N GLY A 244 7.96 33.13 9.10
CA GLY A 244 7.40 32.28 10.16
C GLY A 244 7.07 30.87 9.66
N PRO A 245 7.07 29.83 10.52
CA PRO A 245 6.60 28.51 10.14
C PRO A 245 5.13 28.63 9.70
N GLY A 246 4.91 28.55 8.39
CA GLY A 246 3.62 28.82 7.76
C GLY A 246 2.52 27.95 8.35
N SER A 247 1.53 28.59 8.95
CA SER A 247 0.32 28.02 9.53
C SER A 247 -0.63 27.46 8.47
N SER A 248 -0.19 26.42 7.76
CA SER A 248 -1.13 25.42 7.27
C SER A 248 -1.25 24.41 8.39
N GLN A 249 -2.42 24.35 9.05
CA GLN A 249 -2.65 23.30 10.05
C GLN A 249 -2.37 21.95 9.37
N PRO A 250 -1.46 21.13 9.94
CA PRO A 250 -1.19 19.80 9.42
C PRO A 250 -2.51 19.02 9.28
N GLY A 251 -2.85 18.56 8.08
CA GLY A 251 -3.97 17.64 7.86
C GLY A 251 -5.23 18.20 7.16
N VAL A 252 -5.36 19.52 6.93
CA VAL A 252 -6.59 20.06 6.30
C VAL A 252 -6.52 20.04 4.77
N VAL A 253 -5.34 20.24 4.18
CA VAL A 253 -5.13 20.28 2.73
C VAL A 253 -3.88 19.49 2.33
N PRO A 254 -3.91 18.75 1.20
CA PRO A 254 -2.81 17.89 0.77
C PRO A 254 -1.68 18.65 0.05
N TYR A 255 -1.46 19.93 0.38
CA TYR A 255 -0.35 20.72 -0.16
C TYR A 255 0.19 21.71 0.87
N SER A 256 1.43 22.14 0.68
CA SER A 256 2.05 23.24 1.45
C SER A 256 2.92 24.11 0.57
N PHE A 257 3.00 25.40 0.90
CA PHE A 257 3.87 26.36 0.22
C PHE A 257 5.18 26.56 0.96
N THR A 258 6.25 26.77 0.20
CA THR A 258 7.60 27.03 0.72
C THR A 258 8.32 28.02 -0.19
N PRO A 259 9.06 29.00 0.36
CA PRO A 259 9.92 29.86 -0.45
C PRO A 259 11.05 29.04 -1.11
N ASP A 260 11.47 29.45 -2.30
CA ASP A 260 12.65 28.88 -2.96
C ASP A 260 13.91 29.42 -2.28
N GLY A 261 14.54 28.60 -1.45
CA GLY A 261 15.73 28.97 -0.68
C GLY A 261 17.04 28.96 -1.49
N SER A 262 16.96 29.03 -2.82
CA SER A 262 18.12 28.91 -3.71
C SER A 262 18.79 30.24 -4.09
N ASP A 263 18.15 31.39 -3.88
CA ASP A 263 18.74 32.71 -4.14
C ASP A 263 18.83 33.54 -2.85
N ALA A 264 20.00 33.48 -2.19
CA ALA A 264 20.36 34.37 -1.08
C ALA A 264 20.73 35.80 -1.55
N SER A 265 20.72 36.06 -2.86
CA SER A 265 20.88 37.39 -3.44
C SER A 265 19.51 38.04 -3.59
N GLY A 266 19.00 38.58 -2.47
CA GLY A 266 17.77 39.34 -2.43
C GLY A 266 17.80 40.50 -3.44
N GLY A 267 16.99 40.38 -4.49
CA GLY A 267 16.60 41.53 -5.30
C GLY A 267 15.79 42.53 -4.47
N PRO A 268 15.61 43.77 -4.97
CA PRO A 268 15.02 44.88 -4.20
C PRO A 268 13.59 44.62 -3.69
N ASP A 269 12.91 43.59 -4.19
CA ASP A 269 11.55 43.20 -3.77
C ASP A 269 11.50 42.06 -2.74
N GLY A 270 12.64 41.53 -2.26
CA GLY A 270 12.75 40.64 -1.09
C GLY A 270 12.03 39.28 -1.15
N HIS A 271 11.23 38.99 -2.17
CA HIS A 271 10.39 37.80 -2.27
C HIS A 271 10.97 36.78 -3.25
N GLY A 272 11.61 35.72 -2.74
CA GLY A 272 12.02 34.57 -3.55
C GLY A 272 10.83 33.83 -4.20
N PRO A 273 11.02 33.10 -5.31
CA PRO A 273 9.93 32.42 -5.99
C PRO A 273 9.25 31.39 -5.08
N LEU A 274 7.92 31.30 -5.12
CA LEU A 274 7.16 30.37 -4.27
C LEU A 274 7.08 28.98 -4.92
N ARG A 275 7.21 27.92 -4.11
CA ARG A 275 6.98 26.54 -4.53
C ARG A 275 5.86 25.89 -3.73
N VAL A 276 5.09 25.03 -4.38
CA VAL A 276 4.08 24.18 -3.74
C VAL A 276 4.57 22.75 -3.69
N SER A 277 4.33 22.09 -2.56
CA SER A 277 4.63 20.69 -2.33
C SER A 277 3.36 19.90 -2.04
N PHE A 278 3.17 18.75 -2.67
CA PHE A 278 2.01 17.86 -2.54
C PHE A 278 2.43 16.39 -2.73
N PRO A 279 1.67 15.40 -2.24
CA PRO A 279 2.02 13.99 -2.39
C PRO A 279 1.75 13.49 -3.83
N CYS A 280 2.65 12.66 -4.35
CA CYS A 280 2.43 11.94 -5.60
C CYS A 280 1.22 11.00 -5.45
N PRO A 281 0.23 11.03 -6.35
CA PRO A 281 -0.96 10.20 -6.23
C PRO A 281 -0.69 8.71 -6.49
N THR A 282 0.51 8.30 -6.89
CA THR A 282 0.88 6.89 -7.04
C THR A 282 1.62 6.37 -5.81
N CYS A 283 2.71 7.02 -5.41
CA CYS A 283 3.62 6.53 -4.36
C CYS A 283 3.73 7.44 -3.13
N HIS A 284 2.93 8.51 -3.04
CA HIS A 284 2.91 9.47 -1.93
C HIS A 284 4.22 10.23 -1.65
N GLN A 285 5.23 10.09 -2.51
CA GLN A 285 6.43 10.92 -2.47
C GLN A 285 6.02 12.39 -2.62
N ARG A 286 6.50 13.26 -1.74
CA ARG A 286 6.30 14.70 -1.90
C ARG A 286 6.99 15.18 -3.17
N ILE A 287 6.20 15.75 -4.06
CA ILE A 287 6.65 16.46 -5.27
C ILE A 287 6.65 17.95 -4.93
N ARG A 288 7.62 18.69 -5.45
CA ARG A 288 7.73 20.15 -5.27
C ARG A 288 7.84 20.81 -6.64
N VAL A 289 6.97 21.77 -6.92
CA VAL A 289 6.89 22.47 -8.23
C VAL A 289 6.79 23.98 -8.02
N PRO A 290 7.21 24.80 -9.01
CA PRO A 290 7.00 26.25 -8.96
C PRO A 290 5.52 26.61 -9.03
N VAL A 291 5.14 27.71 -8.37
CA VAL A 291 3.78 28.27 -8.39
C VAL A 291 3.66 29.28 -9.54
N ARG A 292 3.25 28.83 -10.75
CA ARG A 292 3.29 29.64 -11.97
C ARG A 292 2.24 29.27 -13.04
N GLY A 293 1.10 28.70 -12.65
CA GLY A 293 0.08 28.20 -13.55
C GLY A 293 0.29 26.72 -13.89
N ARG A 294 0.05 26.37 -15.17
CA ARG A 294 0.17 24.99 -15.64
C ARG A 294 1.60 24.50 -15.63
N VAL A 295 1.85 23.35 -15.01
CA VAL A 295 3.17 22.72 -14.90
C VAL A 295 3.02 21.21 -15.10
N ARG A 296 3.95 20.60 -15.83
CA ARG A 296 4.09 19.15 -15.90
C ARG A 296 5.15 18.71 -14.90
N ALA A 297 4.80 17.80 -14.00
CA ALA A 297 5.68 17.31 -12.95
C ALA A 297 5.91 15.81 -13.11
N ARG A 298 7.14 15.35 -12.92
CA ARG A 298 7.45 13.92 -12.87
C ARG A 298 7.88 13.55 -11.46
N CYS A 299 7.28 12.52 -10.88
CA CYS A 299 7.71 11.98 -9.61
C CYS A 299 9.09 11.32 -9.77
N GLY A 300 10.09 11.76 -8.99
CA GLY A 300 11.44 11.17 -9.03
C GLY A 300 11.51 9.72 -8.54
N VAL A 301 10.48 9.24 -7.84
CA VAL A 301 10.45 7.91 -7.21
C VAL A 301 9.72 6.90 -8.10
N CYS A 302 8.42 7.12 -8.35
CA CYS A 302 7.60 6.19 -9.16
C CYS A 302 7.49 6.58 -10.64
N ARG A 303 8.18 7.64 -11.08
CA ARG A 303 8.17 8.15 -12.46
C ARG A 303 6.82 8.62 -13.01
N THR A 304 5.72 8.54 -12.23
CA THR A 304 4.41 9.09 -12.60
C THR A 304 4.52 10.54 -13.04
N VAL A 305 3.91 10.85 -14.18
CA VAL A 305 3.84 12.20 -14.73
C VAL A 305 2.47 12.79 -14.43
N LEU A 306 2.47 14.02 -13.93
CA LEU A 306 1.28 14.74 -13.46
C LEU A 306 1.15 16.06 -14.21
N GLU A 307 -0.05 16.34 -14.69
CA GLU A 307 -0.43 17.68 -15.13
C GLU A 307 -0.96 18.46 -13.92
N CYS A 308 -0.37 19.62 -13.67
CA CYS A 308 -0.59 20.42 -12.48
C CYS A 308 -1.04 21.84 -12.85
N ASP A 309 -1.85 22.47 -12.01
CA ASP A 309 -2.26 23.87 -12.13
C ASP A 309 -2.00 24.59 -10.78
N THR A 310 -1.10 25.57 -10.77
CA THR A 310 -0.51 26.17 -9.57
C THR A 310 -0.63 27.70 -9.53
#